data_AF-A0A8G2CLG7-F1
#
_entry.id   AF-A0A8G2CLG7-F1
#
_cell.length_a   1.000
_cell.length_b   1.000
_cell.length_c   1.000
_cell.angle_alpha   90.00
_cell.angle_beta   90.00
_cell.angle_gamma   90.00
#
_symmetry.space_group_name_H-M   'P 1'
#
loop_
_entity.id
_entity.type
_entity.pdbx_description
1 polymer ?
#
loop_
_entity_poly.entity_id
_entity_poly.type
_entity_poly.pdbx_seq_one_letter_code
_entity_poly.pdbx_strand_id
1 'polypeptide(L)'
;MYDANCASCHMTDLSGGSGPALGGAKFKSYLDFTKITGAQLLSFITAQMPYQAPGSLKPAEYQSIFAYILQKNQYKAGDAPLTDQTAACIAMLPYPGKS
;
A
#
# COMPACT_ATOMS: atom_id res chain seq x y z
N MET A 1 -2.63 7.76 10.91
CA MET A 1 -3.62 7.10 10.04
C MET A 1 -3.27 5.64 9.83
N TYR A 2 -2.09 5.32 9.27
CA TYR A 2 -1.64 3.93 9.11
C TYR A 2 -1.53 3.18 10.46
N ASP A 3 -0.84 3.77 11.46
CA ASP A 3 -0.61 3.09 12.73
C ASP A 3 -1.89 2.67 13.46
N ALA A 4 -2.92 3.52 13.42
CA ALA A 4 -4.19 3.28 14.09
C ALA A 4 -5.06 2.21 13.40
N ASN A 5 -4.89 2.00 12.09
CA ASN A 5 -5.80 1.17 11.29
C ASN A 5 -5.15 -0.07 10.67
N CYS A 6 -3.81 -0.11 10.58
CA CYS A 6 -3.08 -1.12 9.79
C CYS A 6 -1.95 -1.79 10.57
N ALA A 7 -1.26 -1.05 11.45
CA ALA A 7 -0.01 -1.54 12.06
C ALA A 7 -0.20 -2.70 13.05
N SER A 8 -1.40 -2.91 13.59
CA SER A 8 -1.69 -4.05 14.48
C SER A 8 -1.48 -5.41 13.79
N CYS A 9 -1.66 -5.47 12.46
CA CYS A 9 -1.45 -6.68 11.67
C CYS A 9 -0.23 -6.60 10.74
N HIS A 10 0.03 -5.44 10.16
CA HIS A 10 1.09 -5.24 9.16
C HIS A 10 2.40 -4.70 9.75
N MET A 11 2.43 -4.47 11.06
CA MET A 11 3.53 -3.82 11.81
C MET A 11 3.75 -2.36 11.39
N THR A 12 4.36 -1.57 12.28
CA THR A 12 4.66 -0.15 12.03
C THR A 12 5.75 0.05 10.96
N ASP A 13 6.62 -0.95 10.78
CA ASP A 13 7.71 -0.99 9.82
C ASP A 13 7.35 -1.72 8.51
N LEU A 14 6.08 -2.13 8.34
CA LEU A 14 5.57 -2.88 7.18
C LEU A 14 6.11 -4.31 7.04
N SER A 15 6.83 -4.83 8.04
CA SER A 15 7.43 -6.17 8.00
C SER A 15 6.40 -7.31 7.93
N GLY A 16 5.15 -7.02 8.30
CA GLY A 16 4.09 -8.01 8.41
C GLY A 16 4.19 -8.83 9.69
N GLY A 17 3.05 -9.06 10.33
CA GLY A 17 2.91 -9.87 11.55
C GLY A 17 1.81 -10.90 11.34
N SER A 18 0.64 -10.64 11.93
CA SER A 18 -0.58 -11.42 11.64
C SER A 18 -1.14 -11.14 10.24
N GLY A 19 -0.80 -9.99 9.65
CA GLY A 19 -1.06 -9.65 8.24
C GLY A 19 0.20 -9.76 7.38
N PRO A 20 0.05 -9.79 6.04
CA PRO A 20 1.18 -9.90 5.12
C PRO A 20 2.12 -8.67 5.20
N ALA A 21 3.37 -8.88 4.82
CA ALA A 21 4.34 -7.78 4.69
C ALA A 21 3.91 -6.81 3.59
N LEU A 22 3.98 -5.51 3.89
CA LEU A 22 3.71 -4.42 2.95
C LEU A 22 5.02 -3.75 2.49
N GLY A 23 6.17 -4.34 2.83
CA GLY A 23 7.48 -3.95 2.33
C GLY A 23 8.50 -5.09 2.34
N GLY A 24 9.73 -4.79 1.90
CA GLY A 24 10.84 -5.73 1.82
C GLY A 24 10.65 -6.85 0.79
N ALA A 25 11.52 -7.87 0.86
CA ALA A 25 11.54 -8.98 -0.09
C ALA A 25 10.19 -9.69 -0.30
N LYS A 26 9.38 -9.86 0.76
CA LYS A 26 8.07 -10.53 0.65
C LYS A 26 7.08 -9.72 -0.19
N PHE A 27 7.02 -8.40 0.05
CA PHE A 27 6.18 -7.52 -0.75
C PHE A 27 6.67 -7.42 -2.18
N LYS A 28 7.99 -7.32 -2.40
CA LYS A 28 8.59 -7.40 -3.74
C LYS A 28 8.16 -8.66 -4.48
N SER A 29 8.30 -9.83 -3.86
CA SER A 29 7.91 -11.11 -4.46
C SER A 29 6.43 -11.16 -4.82
N TYR A 30 5.57 -10.60 -3.98
CA TYR A 30 4.14 -10.48 -4.28
C TYR A 30 3.87 -9.57 -5.49
N LEU A 31 4.50 -8.40 -5.57
CA LEU A 31 4.38 -7.51 -6.73
C LEU A 31 4.91 -8.17 -8.01
N ASP A 32 6.04 -8.87 -7.92
CA ASP A 32 6.63 -9.57 -9.05
C ASP A 32 5.76 -10.72 -9.54
N PHE A 33 5.09 -11.45 -8.64
CA PHE A 33 4.21 -12.55 -9.00
C PHE A 33 2.89 -12.06 -9.61
N THR A 34 2.26 -11.09 -8.97
CA THR A 34 0.92 -10.62 -9.35
C THR A 34 0.92 -9.60 -10.49
N LYS A 35 2.03 -8.88 -10.68
CA LYS A 35 2.11 -7.71 -11.56
C LYS A 35 1.01 -6.67 -11.29
N ILE A 36 0.53 -6.62 -10.04
CA ILE A 36 -0.56 -5.73 -9.63
C ILE A 36 -0.17 -4.27 -9.86
N THR A 37 -1.10 -3.49 -10.41
CA THR A 37 -0.93 -2.06 -10.63
C THR A 37 -1.21 -1.27 -9.35
N GLY A 38 -0.72 -0.02 -9.26
CA GLY A 38 -0.99 0.84 -8.11
C GLY A 38 -2.49 1.09 -7.91
N ALA A 39 -3.26 1.27 -9.00
CA ALA A 39 -4.71 1.43 -8.94
C ALA A 39 -5.43 0.17 -8.41
N GLN A 40 -5.01 -1.02 -8.85
CA GLN A 40 -5.57 -2.28 -8.34
C GLN A 40 -5.26 -2.48 -6.85
N LEU A 41 -4.04 -2.13 -6.42
CA LEU A 41 -3.67 -2.22 -5.01
C LEU A 41 -4.46 -1.22 -4.15
N LEU A 42 -4.63 0.03 -4.61
CA LEU A 42 -5.46 1.04 -3.93
C LEU A 42 -6.93 0.59 -3.85
N SER A 43 -7.47 0.05 -4.94
CA SER A 43 -8.82 -0.51 -4.94
C SER A 43 -8.96 -1.69 -3.97
N PHE A 44 -7.96 -2.58 -3.91
CA PHE A 44 -7.96 -3.71 -2.99
C PHE A 44 -7.98 -3.24 -1.53
N ILE A 45 -7.08 -2.33 -1.13
CA ILE A 45 -7.06 -1.83 0.26
C ILE A 45 -8.35 -1.08 0.60
N THR A 46 -8.94 -0.36 -0.35
CA THR A 46 -10.19 0.37 -0.13
C THR A 46 -11.37 -0.58 0.10
N ALA A 47 -11.43 -1.68 -0.64
CA ALA A 47 -12.54 -2.64 -0.59
C ALA A 47 -12.41 -3.68 0.54
N GLN A 48 -11.18 -4.08 0.88
CA GLN A 48 -10.93 -5.24 1.74
C GLN A 48 -10.29 -4.89 3.09
N MET A 49 -9.81 -3.64 3.27
CA MET A 49 -9.16 -3.20 4.50
C MET A 49 -9.94 -2.06 5.18
N PRO A 50 -9.75 -1.87 6.50
CA PRO A 50 -9.15 -2.81 7.45
C PRO A 50 -9.91 -4.15 7.49
N TYR A 51 -9.22 -5.27 7.73
CA TYR A 51 -9.83 -6.60 7.66
C TYR A 51 -11.07 -6.78 8.55
N GLN A 52 -11.07 -6.16 9.73
CA GLN A 52 -12.20 -6.21 10.67
C GLN A 52 -13.34 -5.24 10.32
N ALA A 53 -13.09 -4.26 9.46
CA ALA A 53 -14.07 -3.27 9.04
C ALA A 53 -13.80 -2.81 7.59
N PRO A 54 -14.00 -3.68 6.58
CA PRO A 54 -13.68 -3.35 5.19
C PRO A 54 -14.45 -2.12 4.71
N GLY A 55 -13.78 -1.20 4.01
CA GLY A 55 -14.41 0.01 3.45
C GLY A 55 -14.86 1.05 4.49
N SER A 56 -14.42 0.93 5.74
CA SER A 56 -14.85 1.82 6.83
C SER A 56 -14.21 3.22 6.80
N LEU A 57 -13.11 3.41 6.07
CA LEU A 57 -12.41 4.70 5.99
C LEU A 57 -12.90 5.52 4.79
N LYS A 58 -12.69 6.83 4.84
CA LYS A 58 -12.97 7.71 3.70
C LYS A 58 -11.96 7.47 2.58
N PRO A 59 -12.32 7.70 1.30
CA PRO A 59 -11.40 7.53 0.17
C PRO A 59 -10.05 8.25 0.33
N ALA A 60 -10.06 9.49 0.84
CA ALA A 60 -8.85 10.28 1.09
C ALA A 60 -7.93 9.67 2.16
N GLU A 61 -8.48 8.91 3.11
CA GLU A 61 -7.72 8.23 4.15
C GLU A 61 -7.00 7.01 3.58
N TYR A 62 -7.65 6.23 2.70
CA TYR A 62 -7.00 5.15 1.96
C TYR A 62 -5.89 5.65 1.05
N GLN A 63 -6.10 6.77 0.35
CA GLN A 63 -5.06 7.42 -0.46
C GLN A 63 -3.86 7.83 0.41
N SER A 64 -4.12 8.42 1.59
CA SER A 64 -3.05 8.78 2.53
C SER A 64 -2.29 7.56 3.09
N ILE A 65 -3.01 6.47 3.39
CA ILE A 65 -2.42 5.19 3.80
C ILE A 65 -1.55 4.60 2.69
N PHE A 66 -2.05 4.61 1.45
CA PHE A 66 -1.31 4.07 0.32
C PHE A 66 -0.06 4.90 0.02
N ALA A 67 -0.15 6.23 0.06
CA ALA A 67 0.99 7.13 -0.06
C ALA A 67 2.06 6.86 1.01
N TYR A 68 1.64 6.60 2.25
CA TYR A 68 2.56 6.21 3.33
C TYR A 68 3.28 4.89 3.04
N ILE A 69 2.55 3.86 2.59
CA ILE A 69 3.16 2.58 2.20
C ILE A 69 4.17 2.78 1.08
N LEU A 70 3.82 3.53 0.03
CA LEU A 70 4.70 3.86 -1.08
C LEU A 70 5.98 4.58 -0.61
N GLN A 71 5.84 5.59 0.24
CA GLN A 71 6.96 6.35 0.80
C GLN A 71 7.91 5.44 1.60
N LYS A 72 7.38 4.58 2.48
CA LYS A 72 8.19 3.62 3.26
C LYS A 72 8.94 2.65 2.35
N ASN A 73 8.34 2.29 1.23
CA ASN A 73 8.94 1.45 0.20
C ASN A 73 9.81 2.21 -0.81
N GLN A 74 10.14 3.48 -0.57
CA GLN A 74 11.03 4.30 -1.40
C GLN A 74 10.50 4.61 -2.81
N TYR A 75 9.19 4.50 -3.03
CA TYR A 75 8.59 5.03 -4.25
C TYR A 75 8.69 6.56 -4.24
N LYS A 76 9.03 7.14 -5.40
CA LYS A 76 9.12 8.59 -5.55
C LYS A 76 7.74 9.22 -5.43
N ALA A 77 7.65 10.31 -4.67
CA ALA A 77 6.47 11.16 -4.68
C ALA A 77 6.33 11.81 -6.07
N GLY A 78 5.09 11.98 -6.53
CA GLY A 78 4.77 12.78 -7.70
C GLY A 78 4.30 14.18 -7.30
N ASP A 79 4.10 15.04 -8.30
CA ASP A 79 3.66 16.44 -8.10
C ASP A 79 2.13 16.58 -7.97
N ALA A 80 1.39 15.49 -8.12
CA ALA A 80 -0.06 15.45 -8.01
C ALA A 80 -0.50 14.64 -6.78
N PRO A 81 -1.64 15.00 -6.15
CA PRO A 81 -2.25 14.18 -5.09
C PRO A 81 -2.51 12.74 -5.56
N LEU A 82 -2.40 11.80 -4.63
CA LEU A 82 -2.73 10.40 -4.89
C LEU A 82 -4.25 10.24 -5.00
N THR A 83 -4.71 9.79 -6.15
CA THR A 83 -6.11 9.45 -6.48
C THR A 83 -6.12 8.09 -7.16
N ASP A 84 -7.30 7.54 -7.44
CA ASP A 84 -7.41 6.27 -8.17
C ASP A 84 -6.77 6.38 -9.57
N GLN A 85 -6.89 7.55 -10.21
CA GLN A 85 -6.31 7.84 -11.52
C GLN A 85 -4.78 7.97 -11.44
N THR A 86 -4.25 8.75 -10.49
CA THR A 86 -2.79 8.93 -10.37
C THR A 86 -2.09 7.68 -9.83
N ALA A 87 -2.80 6.84 -9.06
CA ALA A 87 -2.31 5.53 -8.62
C ALA A 87 -2.06 4.57 -9.80
N ALA A 88 -2.82 4.68 -10.89
CA ALA A 88 -2.60 3.88 -12.10
C ALA A 88 -1.27 4.23 -12.80
N CYS A 89 -0.77 5.45 -12.63
CA CYS A 89 0.49 5.91 -13.20
C CYS A 89 1.72 5.45 -12.40
N ILE A 90 1.52 4.84 -11.23
CA ILE A 90 2.61 4.36 -10.39
C ILE A 90 3.11 3.03 -10.95
N ALA A 91 4.35 3.04 -11.44
CA ALA A 91 5.06 1.82 -11.81
C ALA A 91 5.42 1.04 -10.52
N MET A 92 4.60 0.04 -10.19
CA MET A 92 4.85 -0.83 -9.02
C MET A 92 6.11 -1.69 -9.18
N LEU A 93 6.55 -1.92 -10.42
CA LEU A 93 7.76 -2.64 -10.75
C LEU A 93 8.68 -1.81 -11.67
N PRO A 94 10.02 -1.95 -11.55
CA PRO A 94 10.72 -2.71 -10.53
C PRO A 94 10.51 -2.12 -9.12
N TYR A 95 10.43 -2.99 -8.11
CA TYR A 95 10.24 -2.55 -6.73
C TYR A 95 11.46 -1.74 -6.24
N PRO A 96 11.30 -0.47 -5.82
CA PRO A 96 12.41 0.42 -5.48
C PRO A 96 12.92 0.26 -4.04
N GLY A 97 12.17 -0.42 -3.18
CA GLY A 97 12.54 -0.62 -1.78
C GLY A 97 13.70 -1.59 -1.61
N LYS A 98 14.38 -1.50 -0.47
CA LYS A 98 15.43 -2.48 -0.08
C LYS A 98 14.75 -3.82 0.16
N SER A 99 15.22 -4.87 -0.53
CA SER A 99 14.73 -6.24 -0.38
C SER A 99 15.18 -6.84 0.94
#